data_AF-A0A1E1LCI9-F1
#
_entry.id   AF-A0A1E1LCI9-F1
#
_cell.length_a   1.000
_cell.length_b   1.000
_cell.length_c   1.000
_cell.angle_alpha   90.00
_cell.angle_beta   90.00
_cell.angle_gamma   90.00
#
_symmetry.space_group_name_H-M   'P 1'
#
loop_
_entity.id
_entity.type
_entity.pdbx_description
1 polymer ?
#
loop_
_entity_poly.entity_id
_entity_poly.type
_entity_poly.pdbx_seq_one_letter_code
_entity_poly.pdbx_strand_id
1 'polypeptide(L)'
;MGLEDLPSHPYFPESLILSGGKYVANTWDVATLITIFFAGFAAIMSFTFMIAMNVNENLRKRDVGLVMWFIFWGPLSFLTALLILIDSPYRYPIQAFVSTGQFYGDILYYTTSLFDDLYRQQRHYRPEPYYFWFYFVFMNGAWIVIPLCCLFSSIKATAKSFAISQKVERTKKVQ
;
A
#
# COMPACT_ATOMS: atom_id res chain seq x y z
N MET A 1 -37.69 18.76 -11.09
CA MET A 1 -36.58 18.32 -11.95
C MET A 1 -36.80 16.84 -12.17
N GLY A 2 -37.05 16.42 -13.40
CA GLY A 2 -37.27 15.00 -13.70
C GLY A 2 -35.96 14.22 -13.55
N LEU A 3 -36.03 12.91 -13.31
CA LEU A 3 -34.84 12.05 -13.28
C LEU A 3 -34.09 12.02 -14.63
N GLU A 4 -34.71 12.52 -15.70
CA GLU A 4 -34.17 12.61 -17.06
C GLU A 4 -33.25 13.83 -17.28
N ASP A 5 -33.22 14.81 -16.37
CA ASP A 5 -32.43 16.04 -16.48
C ASP A 5 -31.06 15.98 -15.76
N LEU A 6 -30.72 14.83 -15.16
CA LEU A 6 -29.50 14.70 -14.38
C LEU A 6 -28.27 14.52 -15.30
N PRO A 7 -27.16 15.23 -15.03
CA PRO A 7 -25.96 15.11 -15.85
C PRO A 7 -25.37 13.70 -15.75
N SER A 8 -25.16 13.09 -16.92
CA SER A 8 -24.51 11.78 -17.05
C SER A 8 -23.10 11.81 -16.45
N HIS A 9 -22.72 10.71 -15.77
CA HIS A 9 -21.42 10.53 -15.16
C HIS A 9 -20.88 9.11 -15.40
N PRO A 10 -19.56 8.88 -15.31
CA PRO A 10 -18.95 7.57 -15.57
C PRO A 10 -18.95 6.61 -14.37
N TYR A 11 -19.42 7.03 -13.19
CA TYR A 11 -19.41 6.21 -11.98
C TYR A 11 -20.51 5.13 -11.99
N PHE A 12 -20.28 4.06 -11.23
CA PHE A 12 -21.23 2.98 -11.04
C PHE A 12 -21.82 3.05 -9.61
N PRO A 13 -23.14 2.85 -9.43
CA PRO A 13 -24.15 2.60 -10.46
C PRO A 13 -24.48 3.86 -11.28
N GLU A 14 -24.93 3.69 -12.51
CA GLU A 14 -25.27 4.83 -13.41
C GLU A 14 -26.45 5.66 -12.91
N SER A 15 -27.31 5.06 -12.09
CA SER A 15 -28.44 5.73 -11.43
C SER A 15 -28.03 6.54 -10.19
N LEU A 16 -26.73 6.64 -9.89
CA LEU A 16 -26.24 7.35 -8.73
C LEU A 16 -26.53 8.85 -8.86
N ILE A 17 -27.07 9.46 -7.80
CA ILE A 17 -27.26 10.91 -7.76
C ILE A 17 -26.04 11.50 -7.03
N LEU A 18 -25.16 12.16 -7.78
CA LEU A 18 -23.99 12.84 -7.20
C LEU A 18 -24.43 14.00 -6.30
N SER A 19 -23.67 14.22 -5.22
CA SER A 19 -23.92 15.33 -4.30
C SER A 19 -23.94 16.66 -5.05
N GLY A 20 -25.00 17.45 -4.87
CA GLY A 20 -25.22 18.70 -5.59
C GLY A 20 -25.71 18.56 -7.03
N GLY A 21 -26.03 17.34 -7.50
CA GLY A 21 -26.68 17.10 -8.79
C GLY A 21 -25.85 17.51 -10.02
N LYS A 22 -24.53 17.69 -9.86
CA LYS A 22 -23.64 18.18 -10.91
C LYS A 22 -22.42 17.28 -11.05
N TYR A 23 -22.18 16.82 -12.28
CA TYR A 23 -20.91 16.21 -12.67
C TYR A 23 -20.07 17.23 -13.43
N VAL A 24 -18.77 17.30 -13.11
CA VAL A 24 -17.79 18.11 -13.84
C VAL A 24 -16.65 17.18 -14.24
N ALA A 25 -16.50 16.95 -15.54
CA ALA A 25 -15.43 16.11 -16.07
C ALA A 25 -14.06 16.76 -15.86
N ASN A 26 -13.02 15.92 -15.76
CA ASN A 26 -11.66 16.41 -15.69
C ASN A 26 -11.27 17.18 -16.96
N THR A 27 -10.52 18.26 -16.81
CA THR A 27 -10.01 19.06 -17.95
C THR A 27 -8.74 18.45 -18.57
N TRP A 28 -8.01 17.64 -17.81
CA TRP A 28 -6.84 16.90 -18.29
C TRP A 28 -7.24 15.52 -18.78
N ASP A 29 -6.66 15.05 -19.89
CA ASP A 29 -6.87 13.69 -20.36
C ASP A 29 -6.09 12.67 -19.50
N VAL A 30 -6.47 11.40 -19.62
CA VAL A 30 -5.91 10.30 -18.82
C VAL A 30 -4.42 10.10 -19.09
N ALA A 31 -3.94 10.28 -20.33
CA ALA A 31 -2.54 10.07 -20.67
C ALA A 31 -1.67 11.14 -20.01
N THR A 32 -2.14 12.38 -19.95
CA THR A 32 -1.42 13.45 -19.27
C THR A 32 -1.34 13.21 -17.76
N LEU A 33 -2.42 12.76 -17.11
CA LEU A 33 -2.40 12.39 -15.69
C LEU A 33 -1.39 11.26 -15.40
N ILE A 34 -1.42 10.21 -16.21
CA ILE A 34 -0.50 9.07 -16.08
C ILE A 34 0.95 9.52 -16.26
N THR A 35 1.21 10.38 -17.25
CA THR A 35 2.55 10.90 -17.52
C THR A 35 3.10 11.69 -16.35
N ILE A 36 2.31 12.61 -15.80
CA ILE A 36 2.73 13.41 -14.63
C ILE A 36 2.93 12.52 -13.40
N PHE A 37 2.04 11.56 -13.18
CA PHE A 37 2.17 10.61 -12.06
C PHE A 37 3.49 9.83 -12.14
N PHE A 38 3.81 9.23 -13.28
CA PHE A 38 5.04 8.45 -13.43
C PHE A 38 6.29 9.31 -13.43
N ALA A 39 6.24 10.55 -13.95
CA ALA A 39 7.34 11.49 -13.85
C ALA A 39 7.63 11.87 -12.39
N GLY A 40 6.59 12.19 -11.61
CA GLY A 40 6.70 12.48 -10.18
C GLY A 40 7.19 11.27 -9.38
N PHE A 41 6.63 10.08 -9.66
CA PHE A 41 7.06 8.83 -9.06
C PHE A 41 8.55 8.55 -9.30
N ALA A 42 9.01 8.67 -10.55
CA ALA A 42 10.41 8.47 -10.90
C ALA A 42 11.35 9.50 -10.23
N ALA A 43 10.92 10.76 -10.12
CA ALA A 43 11.67 11.80 -9.43
C ALA A 43 11.83 11.48 -7.93
N ILE A 44 10.73 11.10 -7.26
CA ILE A 44 10.75 10.71 -5.85
C ILE A 44 11.65 9.48 -5.66
N MET A 45 11.47 8.44 -6.46
CA MET A 45 12.29 7.21 -6.40
C MET A 45 13.78 7.50 -6.56
N SER A 46 14.15 8.32 -7.55
CA SER A 46 15.56 8.67 -7.81
C SER A 46 16.16 9.44 -6.65
N PHE A 47 15.43 10.41 -6.12
CA PHE A 47 15.87 11.20 -4.97
C PHE A 47 15.98 10.34 -3.71
N THR A 48 14.98 9.51 -3.40
CA THR A 48 15.01 8.59 -2.25
C THR A 48 16.16 7.58 -2.38
N PHE A 49 16.42 7.06 -3.58
CA PHE A 49 17.56 6.17 -3.82
C PHE A 49 18.89 6.87 -3.56
N MET A 50 19.07 8.08 -4.08
CA MET A 50 20.27 8.88 -3.80
C MET A 50 20.45 9.09 -2.29
N ILE A 51 19.42 9.54 -1.58
CA ILE A 51 19.50 9.74 -0.13
C ILE A 51 19.82 8.44 0.61
N ALA A 52 19.15 7.34 0.28
CA ALA A 52 19.39 6.05 0.92
C ALA A 52 20.84 5.59 0.79
N MET A 53 21.40 5.70 -0.42
CA MET A 53 22.79 5.33 -0.70
C MET A 53 23.81 6.28 -0.07
N ASN A 54 23.47 7.57 0.09
CA ASN A 54 24.33 8.54 0.79
C ASN A 54 24.31 8.35 2.31
N VAL A 55 23.19 7.89 2.88
CA VAL A 55 23.06 7.69 4.34
C VAL A 55 23.70 6.36 4.77
N ASN A 56 23.50 5.30 3.99
CA ASN A 56 24.03 3.98 4.31
C ASN A 56 24.33 3.18 3.03
N GLU A 57 25.57 3.26 2.57
CA GLU A 57 26.05 2.56 1.38
C GLU A 57 26.05 1.03 1.51
N ASN A 58 25.99 0.52 2.75
CA ASN A 58 26.02 -0.91 3.05
C ASN A 58 24.62 -1.54 3.11
N LEU A 59 23.56 -0.79 2.78
CA LEU A 59 22.20 -1.32 2.74
C LEU A 59 22.09 -2.49 1.76
N ARG A 60 21.42 -3.55 2.23
CA ARG A 60 21.11 -4.69 1.36
C ARG A 60 20.16 -4.22 0.26
N LYS A 61 20.26 -4.80 -0.94
CA LYS A 61 19.33 -4.50 -2.06
C LYS A 61 17.86 -4.64 -1.68
N ARG A 62 17.54 -5.59 -0.79
CA ARG A 62 16.19 -5.77 -0.24
C ARG A 62 15.76 -4.59 0.62
N ASP A 63 16.66 -4.11 1.49
CA ASP A 63 16.40 -3.00 2.40
C ASP A 63 16.21 -1.68 1.61
N VAL A 64 17.00 -1.47 0.55
CA VAL A 64 16.77 -0.36 -0.40
C VAL A 64 15.37 -0.47 -1.02
N GLY A 65 14.98 -1.64 -1.51
CA GLY A 65 13.64 -1.87 -2.06
C GLY A 65 12.52 -1.59 -1.05
N LEU A 66 12.72 -1.94 0.22
CA LEU A 66 11.75 -1.64 1.29
C LEU A 66 11.67 -0.13 1.58
N VAL A 67 12.80 0.58 1.59
CA VAL A 67 12.80 2.04 1.73
C VAL A 67 12.00 2.68 0.59
N MET A 68 12.22 2.24 -0.65
CA MET A 68 11.46 2.72 -1.81
C MET A 68 9.96 2.41 -1.71
N TRP A 69 9.59 1.26 -1.13
CA TRP A 69 8.18 0.92 -0.91
C TRP A 69 7.52 1.80 0.15
N PHE A 70 8.17 1.97 1.30
CA PHE A 70 7.56 2.62 2.46
C PHE A 70 7.50 4.16 2.34
N ILE A 71 8.26 4.78 1.44
CA ILE A 71 8.27 6.24 1.27
C ILE A 71 6.98 6.82 0.66
N PHE A 72 6.10 5.99 0.08
CA PHE A 72 4.90 6.47 -0.62
C PHE A 72 3.63 6.54 0.22
N TRP A 73 3.68 6.08 1.47
CA TRP A 73 2.47 5.92 2.29
C TRP A 73 2.41 6.94 3.43
N GLY A 74 1.83 6.54 4.57
CA GLY A 74 1.59 7.41 5.70
C GLY A 74 2.78 7.55 6.68
N PRO A 75 2.59 8.32 7.77
CA PRO A 75 3.65 8.63 8.75
C PRO A 75 4.41 7.43 9.31
N LEU A 76 3.72 6.32 9.62
CA LEU A 76 4.38 5.11 10.12
C LEU A 76 5.20 4.38 9.05
N SER A 77 4.86 4.55 7.78
CA SER A 77 5.66 4.01 6.67
C SER A 77 6.94 4.82 6.51
N PHE A 78 6.87 6.16 6.58
CA PHE A 78 8.07 6.99 6.65
C PHE A 78 8.96 6.61 7.83
N LEU A 79 8.39 6.42 9.02
CA LEU A 79 9.14 5.92 10.18
C LEU A 79 9.79 4.57 9.90
N THR A 80 9.07 3.64 9.25
CA THR A 80 9.63 2.33 8.85
C THR A 80 10.84 2.50 7.94
N ALA A 81 10.74 3.35 6.91
CA ALA A 81 11.84 3.64 5.99
C ALA A 81 13.05 4.22 6.73
N LEU A 82 12.83 5.19 7.64
CA LEU A 82 13.90 5.77 8.46
C LEU A 82 14.58 4.73 9.35
N LEU A 83 13.80 3.88 10.02
CA LEU A 83 14.33 2.79 10.86
C LEU A 83 15.13 1.76 10.06
N ILE A 84 14.76 1.52 8.80
CA ILE A 84 15.55 0.68 7.88
C ILE A 84 16.88 1.36 7.53
N LEU A 85 16.86 2.66 7.18
CA LEU A 85 18.06 3.41 6.80
C LEU A 85 19.13 3.41 7.90
N ILE A 86 18.71 3.59 9.16
CA ILE A 86 19.62 3.62 10.32
C ILE A 86 19.90 2.23 10.91
N ASP A 87 19.49 1.14 10.24
CA ASP A 87 19.58 -0.26 10.68
C ASP A 87 19.09 -0.50 12.13
N SER A 88 17.99 0.16 12.50
CA SER A 88 17.42 0.04 13.84
C SER A 88 16.76 -1.31 14.04
N PRO A 89 16.92 -1.97 15.20
CA PRO A 89 16.18 -3.20 15.52
C PRO A 89 14.67 -2.99 15.58
N TYR A 90 14.21 -1.75 15.81
CA TYR A 90 12.78 -1.40 15.80
C TYR A 90 12.15 -1.41 14.40
N ARG A 91 12.94 -1.55 13.32
CA ARG A 91 12.40 -1.65 11.96
C ARG A 91 11.41 -2.80 11.81
N TYR A 92 11.70 -3.97 12.39
CA TYR A 92 10.86 -5.16 12.24
C TYR A 92 9.48 -5.04 12.89
N PRO A 93 9.33 -4.58 14.15
CA PRO A 93 8.01 -4.39 14.74
C PRO A 93 7.20 -3.29 14.04
N ILE A 94 7.80 -2.16 13.66
CA ILE A 94 7.06 -1.10 12.95
C ILE A 94 6.69 -1.55 11.54
N GLN A 95 7.59 -2.22 10.81
CA GLN A 95 7.30 -2.84 9.51
C GLN A 95 6.15 -3.84 9.62
N ALA A 96 6.14 -4.70 10.64
CA ALA A 96 5.06 -5.66 10.85
C ALA A 96 3.72 -4.96 11.11
N PHE A 97 3.72 -3.90 11.92
CA PHE A 97 2.51 -3.13 12.22
C PHE A 97 1.93 -2.46 10.97
N VAL A 98 2.77 -1.74 10.22
CA VAL A 98 2.36 -1.09 8.96
C VAL A 98 1.87 -2.13 7.94
N SER A 99 2.61 -3.22 7.77
CA SER A 99 2.25 -4.26 6.81
C SER A 99 0.93 -4.95 7.18
N THR A 100 0.69 -5.18 8.47
CA THR A 100 -0.60 -5.71 8.95
C THR A 100 -1.72 -4.73 8.63
N GLY A 101 -1.51 -3.42 8.84
CA GLY A 101 -2.51 -2.39 8.51
C GLY A 101 -2.83 -2.33 7.01
N GLN A 102 -1.82 -2.42 6.14
CA GLN A 102 -2.00 -2.45 4.68
C GLN A 102 -2.79 -3.70 4.25
N PHE A 103 -2.37 -4.88 4.69
CA PHE A 103 -3.05 -6.14 4.38
C PHE A 103 -4.50 -6.15 4.92
N TYR A 104 -4.68 -5.79 6.18
CA TYR A 104 -6.01 -5.74 6.81
C TYR A 104 -6.94 -4.75 6.10
N GLY A 105 -6.43 -3.55 5.78
CA GLY A 105 -7.19 -2.53 5.06
C GLY A 105 -7.66 -3.02 3.70
N ASP A 106 -6.80 -3.71 2.94
CA ASP A 106 -7.15 -4.20 1.62
C ASP A 106 -8.11 -5.40 1.67
N ILE A 107 -7.95 -6.31 2.64
CA ILE A 107 -8.93 -7.37 2.89
C ILE A 107 -10.29 -6.78 3.27
N LEU A 108 -10.32 -5.76 4.13
CA LEU A 108 -11.57 -5.05 4.43
C LEU A 108 -12.16 -4.41 3.19
N TYR A 109 -11.35 -3.74 2.36
CA TYR A 109 -11.79 -3.10 1.12
C TYR A 109 -12.49 -4.07 0.17
N TYR A 110 -11.87 -5.23 -0.11
CA TYR A 110 -12.52 -6.26 -0.91
C TYR A 110 -13.76 -6.83 -0.24
N THR A 111 -13.67 -7.11 1.06
CA THR A 111 -14.77 -7.74 1.80
C THR A 111 -16.00 -6.84 1.79
N THR A 112 -15.86 -5.55 2.07
CA THR A 112 -16.99 -4.61 2.06
C THR A 112 -17.55 -4.43 0.65
N SER A 113 -16.69 -4.25 -0.35
CA SER A 113 -17.12 -4.07 -1.74
C SER A 113 -17.87 -5.29 -2.29
N LEU A 114 -17.37 -6.49 -2.00
CA LEU A 114 -18.01 -7.74 -2.43
C LEU A 114 -19.25 -8.07 -1.59
N PHE A 115 -19.25 -7.73 -0.30
CA PHE A 115 -20.43 -7.92 0.54
C PHE A 115 -21.61 -7.07 0.06
N ASP A 116 -21.37 -5.80 -0.29
CA ASP A 116 -22.43 -4.91 -0.80
C ASP A 116 -22.99 -5.41 -2.13
N ASP A 117 -22.15 -5.91 -3.03
CA ASP A 117 -22.60 -6.48 -4.31
C ASP A 117 -23.37 -7.79 -4.10
N LEU A 118 -22.83 -8.74 -3.33
CA LEU A 118 -23.41 -10.07 -3.18
C LEU A 118 -24.68 -10.07 -2.31
N TYR A 119 -24.71 -9.31 -1.22
CA TYR A 119 -25.80 -9.36 -0.24
C TYR A 119 -26.77 -8.19 -0.36
N ARG A 120 -26.29 -6.98 -0.66
CA ARG A 120 -27.15 -5.79 -0.80
C ARG A 120 -27.58 -5.53 -2.24
N GLN A 121 -27.05 -6.28 -3.21
CA GLN A 121 -27.27 -6.04 -4.64
C GLN A 121 -26.90 -4.60 -5.03
N GLN A 122 -25.94 -4.01 -4.30
CA GLN A 122 -25.43 -2.66 -4.49
C GLN A 122 -23.98 -2.76 -4.93
N ARG A 123 -23.77 -2.72 -6.24
CA ARG A 123 -22.42 -2.72 -6.79
C ARG A 123 -21.89 -1.28 -6.82
N HIS A 124 -20.67 -1.09 -6.31
CA HIS A 124 -19.97 0.20 -6.26
C HIS A 124 -18.75 0.29 -7.18
N TYR A 125 -18.39 -0.81 -7.83
CA TYR A 125 -17.28 -0.88 -8.77
C TYR A 125 -17.77 -1.06 -10.21
N ARG A 126 -16.96 -0.61 -11.16
CA ARG A 126 -17.20 -0.73 -12.60
C ARG A 126 -16.93 -2.17 -13.04
N PRO A 127 -17.92 -2.92 -13.58
CA PRO A 127 -17.77 -4.35 -13.87
C PRO A 127 -16.97 -4.63 -15.15
N GLU A 128 -16.69 -3.62 -15.97
CA GLU A 128 -15.96 -3.80 -17.22
C GLU A 128 -14.55 -4.35 -16.94
N PRO A 129 -14.04 -5.28 -17.76
CA PRO A 129 -12.82 -6.04 -17.44
C PRO A 129 -11.60 -5.17 -17.11
N TYR A 130 -11.44 -4.03 -17.79
CA TYR A 130 -10.36 -3.09 -17.51
C TYR A 130 -10.45 -2.48 -16.10
N TYR A 131 -11.63 -2.01 -15.68
CA TYR A 131 -11.77 -1.42 -14.35
C TYR A 131 -11.74 -2.46 -13.24
N PHE A 132 -12.36 -3.61 -13.46
CA PHE A 132 -12.42 -4.65 -12.46
C PHE A 132 -11.07 -5.38 -12.30
N TRP A 133 -10.54 -5.98 -13.36
CA TRP A 133 -9.34 -6.82 -13.21
C TRP A 133 -8.06 -6.01 -13.04
N PHE A 134 -7.90 -4.92 -13.77
CA PHE A 134 -6.68 -4.12 -13.66
C PHE A 134 -6.71 -3.21 -12.42
N TYR A 135 -7.69 -2.31 -12.30
CA TYR A 135 -7.72 -1.36 -11.17
C TYR A 135 -8.17 -2.00 -9.87
N PHE A 136 -9.31 -2.70 -9.87
CA PHE A 136 -9.88 -3.23 -8.63
C PHE A 136 -9.08 -4.43 -8.09
N VAL A 137 -8.69 -5.40 -8.94
CA VAL A 137 -7.97 -6.61 -8.50
C VAL A 137 -6.45 -6.45 -8.52
N PHE A 138 -5.85 -6.20 -9.70
CA PHE A 138 -4.40 -6.28 -9.88
C PHE A 138 -3.66 -5.18 -9.12
N MET A 139 -4.08 -3.92 -9.25
CA MET A 139 -3.41 -2.81 -8.59
C MET A 139 -3.45 -2.96 -7.06
N ASN A 140 -4.62 -3.26 -6.48
CA ASN A 140 -4.74 -3.48 -5.03
C ASN A 140 -3.99 -4.74 -4.56
N GLY A 141 -3.85 -5.77 -5.40
CA GLY A 141 -3.10 -7.00 -5.08
C GLY A 141 -1.66 -6.74 -4.58
N ALA A 142 -1.03 -5.63 -4.96
CA ALA A 142 0.27 -5.22 -4.42
C ALA A 142 0.24 -4.99 -2.89
N TRP A 143 -0.87 -4.46 -2.35
CA TRP A 143 -1.11 -4.24 -0.91
C TRP A 143 -1.47 -5.52 -0.15
N ILE A 144 -1.63 -6.64 -0.85
CA ILE A 144 -1.70 -7.96 -0.24
C ILE A 144 -0.32 -8.59 -0.22
N VAL A 145 0.28 -8.75 -1.40
CA VAL A 145 1.49 -9.58 -1.57
C VAL A 145 2.70 -8.97 -0.86
N ILE A 146 2.97 -7.68 -1.09
CA ILE A 146 4.17 -7.03 -0.54
C ILE A 146 4.08 -6.93 0.99
N PRO A 147 2.95 -6.50 1.58
CA PRO A 147 2.80 -6.47 3.04
C PRO A 147 2.88 -7.86 3.69
N LEU A 148 2.34 -8.91 3.07
CA LEU A 148 2.50 -10.28 3.59
C LEU A 148 3.96 -10.73 3.59
N CYS A 149 4.71 -10.47 2.53
CA CYS A 149 6.15 -10.74 2.49
C CYS A 149 6.90 -9.96 3.59
N CYS A 150 6.57 -8.68 3.77
CA CYS A 150 7.16 -7.82 4.79
C CYS A 150 6.86 -8.33 6.20
N LEU A 151 5.60 -8.67 6.49
CA LEU A 151 5.14 -9.22 7.76
C LEU A 151 5.86 -10.54 8.08
N PHE A 152 5.90 -11.46 7.13
CA PHE A 152 6.60 -12.73 7.30
C PHE A 152 8.08 -12.54 7.59
N SER A 153 8.73 -11.61 6.86
CA SER A 153 10.14 -11.29 7.09
C SER A 153 10.39 -10.71 8.48
N SER A 154 9.52 -9.82 8.97
CA SER A 154 9.59 -9.25 10.31
C SER A 154 9.42 -10.30 11.39
N ILE A 155 8.41 -11.16 11.26
CA ILE A 155 8.16 -12.26 12.21
C ILE A 155 9.38 -13.18 12.29
N LYS A 156 9.93 -13.59 11.15
CA LYS A 156 11.10 -14.48 11.09
C LYS A 156 12.34 -13.83 11.70
N ALA A 157 12.59 -12.54 11.42
CA ALA A 157 13.72 -11.82 11.98
C ALA A 157 13.61 -11.68 13.50
N THR A 158 12.43 -11.29 13.99
CA THR A 158 12.13 -11.17 15.42
C THR A 158 12.27 -12.52 16.14
N ALA A 159 11.68 -13.59 15.61
CA ALA A 159 11.77 -14.93 16.19
C ALA A 159 13.23 -15.42 16.25
N LYS A 160 14.01 -15.19 15.20
CA LYS A 160 15.44 -15.52 15.16
C LYS A 160 16.21 -14.76 16.25
N SER A 161 15.93 -13.47 16.43
CA SER A 161 16.56 -12.64 17.46
C SER A 161 16.30 -13.21 18.86
N PHE A 162 15.04 -13.49 19.20
CA PHE A 162 14.67 -14.10 20.48
C PHE A 162 15.30 -15.48 20.71
N ALA A 163 15.35 -16.33 19.69
CA ALA A 163 15.99 -17.65 19.78
C ALA A 163 17.49 -17.54 20.10
N ILE A 164 18.18 -16.55 19.54
CA ILE A 164 19.59 -16.28 19.84
C ILE A 164 19.72 -15.78 21.28
N SER A 165 18.92 -14.81 21.70
CA SER A 165 18.94 -14.29 23.08
C SER A 165 18.73 -15.38 24.11
N GLN A 166 17.75 -16.28 23.91
CA GLN A 166 17.50 -17.41 24.80
C GLN A 166 18.68 -18.39 24.87
N LYS A 167 19.36 -18.65 23.75
CA LYS A 167 20.56 -19.52 23.73
C LYS A 167 21.70 -18.90 24.54
N VAL A 168 21.95 -17.60 24.35
CA VAL A 168 22.99 -16.87 25.08
C VAL A 168 22.71 -16.86 26.58
N GLU A 169 21.46 -16.63 26.99
CA GLU A 169 21.07 -16.68 28.41
C GLU A 169 21.23 -18.08 29.03
N ARG A 170 20.92 -19.14 28.28
CA ARG A 170 21.11 -20.53 28.76
C ARG A 170 22.58 -20.86 28.94
N THR A 171 23.45 -20.49 28.00
CA THR A 171 24.90 -20.73 28.12
C THR A 171 25.48 -20.02 29.34
N LYS A 172 25.06 -18.78 29.61
CA LYS A 172 25.49 -18.01 30.79
C LYS A 172 25.05 -18.62 32.13
N LYS A 173 24.00 -19.44 32.17
CA LYS A 173 23.53 -20.11 33.39
C LYS A 173 24.22 -21.45 33.66
N VAL A 174 24.84 -22.03 32.64
CA VAL A 174 25.56 -23.32 32.74
C VAL A 174 27.03 -23.11 33.12
N GLN A 175 27.54 -21.90 32.92
CA GLN A 175 28.91 -21.47 33.23
C GLN A 175 28.97 -20.82 34.61
#